data_AF-E2AP39-F1
#
_entry.id   AF-E2AP39-F1
#
_cell.length_a   1.000
_cell.length_b   1.000
_cell.length_c   1.000
_cell.angle_alpha   90.00
_cell.angle_beta   90.00
_cell.angle_gamma   90.00
#
_symmetry.space_group_name_H-M   'P 1'
#
loop_
_entity.id
_entity.type
_entity.pdbx_description
1 polymer ?
#
loop_
_entity_poly.entity_id
_entity_poly.type
_entity_poly.pdbx_seq_one_letter_code
_entity_poly.pdbx_strand_id
1 'polypeptide(L)' 'VDILLILGECRRKYRQAAALYRNRYPHRRHPSHTTILDIYRRAQQGQLARVRERRNYDEND' A
#
# COMPACT_ATOMS: atom_id res chain seq x y z
N VAL A 1 4.77 -3.34 3.03
CA VAL A 1 3.38 -3.61 2.55
C VAL A 1 2.46 -3.58 3.78
N ASP A 2 2.61 -2.53 4.59
CA ASP A 2 2.23 -2.60 6.02
C ASP A 2 0.72 -2.43 6.20
N ILE A 3 0.08 -1.76 5.24
CA ILE A 3 -1.37 -1.58 5.17
C ILE A 3 -2.14 -2.90 4.96
N LEU A 4 -1.55 -3.87 4.26
CA LEU A 4 -2.20 -5.17 4.02
C LEU A 4 -2.14 -6.07 5.24
N LEU A 5 -1.07 -5.97 6.03
CA LEU A 5 -0.96 -6.69 7.30
C LEU A 5 -2.04 -6.22 8.28
N ILE A 6 -2.18 -4.90 8.44
CA ILE A 6 -3.24 -4.30 9.28
C ILE A 6 -4.64 -4.63 8.73
N LEU A 7 -4.81 -4.70 7.41
CA LEU A 7 -6.07 -5.09 6.80
C LEU A 7 -6.46 -6.56 7.09
N GLY A 8 -5.46 -7.45 7.15
CA GLY A 8 -5.63 -8.84 7.56
C GLY A 8 -6.11 -8.95 9.01
N GLU A 9 -5.49 -8.19 9.91
CA GLU A 9 -5.90 -8.10 11.32
C GLU A 9 -7.31 -7.51 11.49
N CYS A 10 -7.68 -6.54 10.65
CA CYS A 10 -8.99 -5.87 10.68
C CYS A 10 -10.11 -6.64 9.95
N ARG A 11 -9.92 -7.91 9.56
CA ARG A 11 -10.93 -8.72 8.83
C ARG A 11 -11.54 -8.00 7.62
N ARG A 12 -10.71 -7.34 6.79
CA ARG A 12 -11.13 -6.56 5.60
C ARG A 12 -12.00 -5.33 5.88
N LYS A 13 -12.05 -4.82 7.12
CA LYS A 13 -12.67 -3.53 7.41
C LYS A 13 -11.73 -2.38 7.01
N TYR A 14 -11.83 -1.94 5.75
CA TYR A 14 -10.93 -0.92 5.18
C TYR A 14 -10.89 0.40 5.96
N ARG A 15 -12.03 0.88 6.46
CA ARG A 15 -12.08 2.10 7.29
C ARG A 15 -11.36 1.94 8.62
N GLN A 16 -11.52 0.78 9.26
CA GLN A 16 -10.86 0.48 10.53
C GLN A 16 -9.36 0.29 10.33
N ALA A 17 -8.96 -0.39 9.25
CA ALA A 17 -7.56 -0.53 8.87
C ALA A 17 -6.90 0.83 8.58
N ALA A 18 -7.59 1.75 7.90
CA ALA A 18 -7.10 3.11 7.66
C ALA A 18 -6.88 3.88 8.96
N ALA A 19 -7.84 3.82 9.88
CA ALA A 19 -7.73 4.47 11.19
C ALA A 19 -6.58 3.88 12.02
N LEU A 20 -6.43 2.56 12.03
CA LEU A 20 -5.35 1.88 12.75
C LEU A 20 -3.98 2.19 12.14
N TYR A 21 -3.88 2.22 10.82
CA TYR A 21 -2.68 2.65 10.12
C TYR A 21 -2.31 4.10 10.45
N ARG A 22 -3.30 4.99 10.59
CA ARG A 22 -3.08 6.38 11.03
C ARG A 22 -2.55 6.45 12.45
N ASN A 23 -3.13 5.69 13.37
CA ASN A 23 -2.68 5.66 14.77
C ASN A 23 -1.26 5.09 14.90
N ARG A 24 -0.91 4.09 14.09
CA ARG A 24 0.40 3.42 14.14
C ARG A 24 1.50 4.23 13.45
N TYR A 25 1.16 5.04 12.44
CA TYR A 25 2.11 5.83 11.67
C TYR A 25 1.67 7.29 11.52
N PRO A 26 1.56 8.07 12.61
CA PRO A 26 1.04 9.44 12.57
C PRO A 26 1.88 10.40 11.72
N HIS A 27 3.14 10.05 11.41
CA HIS A 27 4.07 10.90 10.65
C HIS A 27 4.16 10.52 9.16
N ARG A 28 3.40 9.51 8.72
CA ARG A 28 3.39 9.07 7.32
C ARG A 28 2.15 9.56 6.59
N ARG A 29 2.26 9.71 5.27
CA ARG A 29 1.10 9.97 4.41
C ARG A 29 0.12 8.79 4.48
N HIS A 30 -1.14 9.10 4.79
CA HIS A 30 -2.18 8.09 4.95
C HIS A 30 -2.90 7.83 3.64
N PRO A 31 -2.91 6.59 3.12
CA PRO A 31 -3.70 6.25 1.95
C PRO A 31 -5.20 6.28 2.30
N SER A 32 -6.00 6.79 1.36
CA SER A 32 -7.47 6.75 1.43
C SER A 32 -7.99 5.32 1.35
N HIS A 33 -9.21 5.06 1.84
CA HIS A 33 -9.78 3.69 1.83
C HIS A 33 -9.84 3.09 0.41
N THR A 34 -10.07 3.91 -0.62
CA THR A 34 -10.05 3.51 -2.02
C THR A 34 -8.67 3.01 -2.45
N THR A 35 -7.60 3.75 -2.09
CA THR A 35 -6.21 3.35 -2.32
C THR A 35 -5.89 2.04 -1.60
N ILE A 36 -6.39 1.85 -0.37
CA ILE A 36 -6.21 0.60 0.37
C ILE A 36 -6.89 -0.58 -0.36
N LEU A 37 -8.11 -0.36 -0.89
CA LEU A 37 -8.83 -1.35 -1.67
C LEU A 37 -8.08 -1.72 -2.95
N ASP A 38 -7.55 -0.74 -3.69
CA ASP A 38 -6.77 -1.01 -4.90
C ASP A 38 -5.47 -1.76 -4.61
N ILE A 39 -4.76 -1.40 -3.53
CA ILE A 39 -3.57 -2.13 -3.08
C ILE A 39 -3.96 -3.57 -2.73
N TYR A 40 -5.08 -3.78 -2.04
CA TYR A 40 -5.58 -5.12 -1.70
C TYR A 40 -5.98 -5.94 -2.93
N ARG A 41 -6.63 -5.33 -3.93
CA ARG A 41 -6.98 -5.98 -5.19
C ARG A 41 -5.74 -6.38 -5.97
N ARG A 42 -4.76 -5.49 -6.10
CA ARG A 42 -3.47 -5.79 -6.74
C ARG A 42 -2.72 -6.89 -5.99
N ALA A 43 -2.79 -6.91 -4.66
CA ALA A 43 -2.23 -7.99 -3.84
C ALA A 43 -2.85 -9.35 -4.10
N GLN A 44 -4.18 -9.41 -4.20
CA GLN A 44 -4.87 -10.65 -4.55
C GLN A 44 -4.51 -11.13 -5.96
N GLN A 45 -4.22 -10.21 -6.88
CA GLN A 45 -3.83 -10.53 -8.25
C GLN A 45 -2.32 -10.80 -8.41
N GLY A 46 -1.53 -10.82 -7.32
CA GLY A 46 -0.08 -11.00 -7.38
C GLY A 46 0.69 -9.81 -7.97
N GLN A 47 0.02 -8.68 -8.21
CA GLN A 47 0.56 -7.47 -8.84
C GLN A 47 1.17 -6.48 -7.82
N LEU A 48 1.56 -6.94 -6.64
CA LEU A 48 2.29 -6.12 -5.66
C LEU A 48 3.76 -5.94 -6.03
N ALA A 49 4.26 -6.69 -7.02
CA ALA A 49 5.60 -6.53 -7.52
C ALA A 49 5.77 -5.10 -8.03
N ARG A 50 6.43 -4.28 -7.23
CA ARG A 50 6.99 -3.01 -7.65
C ARG A 50 8.02 -3.38 -8.71
N VAL A 51 7.63 -3.31 -9.98
CA VAL A 51 8.59 -3.26 -11.08
C VAL A 51 9.36 -1.97 -10.83
N ARG A 52 10.46 -2.07 -10.09
CA ARG A 52 11.56 -1.12 -10.21
C ARG A 52 12.08 -1.37 -11.61
N GLU A 53 11.44 -0.76 -12.61
CA GLU A 53 12.20 -0.40 -13.79
C GLU A 53 13.32 0.46 -13.24
N ARG A 54 14.51 -0.12 -13.13
CA ARG A 54 15.73 0.66 -13.08
C ARG A 54 15.66 1.48 -14.36
N ARG A 55 15.17 2.71 -14.28
CA ARG A 55 15.56 3.74 -15.25
C ARG A 55 17.07 3.78 -15.10
N ASN A 56 17.76 3.01 -15.93
CA ASN A 56 19.12 3.32 -16.31
C ASN A 56 19.01 4.74 -16.83
N TYR A 57 19.49 5.69 -16.03
CA TYR A 57 19.91 6.96 -16.58
C TYR A 57 21.05 6.56 -17.51
N ASP A 58 20.74 6.51 -18.81
CA ASP A 58 21.77 6.49 -19.82
C ASP A 58 22.44 7.87 -19.74
N GLU A 59 23.57 7.92 -19.04
CA GLU A 59 24.48 9.07 -19.05
C GLU A 59 25.07 9.18 -20.46
N ASN A 60 24.32 9.71 -21.43
CA ASN A 60 24.86 10.21 -22.70
C ASN A 60 23.82 11.15 -23.34
N ASP A 61 23.92 12.45 -23.04
CA ASP A 61 24.01 13.54 -24.03
C ASP A 61 24.47 14.84 -23.34
#